data_AF-A0A496WCV6-F1
#
_entry.id   AF-A0A496WCV6-F1
#
_cell.length_a   1.000
_cell.length_b   1.000
_cell.length_c   1.000
_cell.angle_alpha   90.00
_cell.angle_beta   90.00
_cell.angle_gamma   90.00
#
_symmetry.space_group_name_H-M   'P 1'
#
loop_
_entity.id
_entity.type
_entity.pdbx_description
1 polymer ?
#
loop_
_entity_poly.entity_id
_entity_poly.type
_entity_poly.pdbx_seq_one_letter_code
_entity_poly.pdbx_strand_id
1 'polypeptide(L)' 'VFAGELQVGSITSGGYGFRVQKNIGYAFVDPKQAESGTALTVGILGEKYTAIVVDPILYDPENNLVRS' A
#
# COMPACT_ATOMS: atom_id res chain seq x y z
N VAL A 1 5.74 -7.88 4.10
CA VAL A 1 5.21 -7.76 2.71
C VAL A 1 5.86 -8.86 1.89
N PHE A 2 5.07 -9.60 1.13
CA PHE A 2 5.52 -10.83 0.49
C PHE A 2 5.13 -10.86 -0.99
N ALA A 3 6.05 -11.34 -1.82
CA ALA A 3 5.81 -11.77 -3.19
C ALA A 3 5.75 -13.32 -3.18
N GLY A 4 4.55 -13.88 -3.18
CA GLY A 4 4.33 -15.30 -2.87
C GLY A 4 4.76 -15.64 -1.43
N GLU A 5 5.75 -16.52 -1.31
CA GLU A 5 6.31 -16.93 0.00
C GLU A 5 7.56 -16.12 0.40
N LEU A 6 8.14 -15.34 -0.52
CA LEU A 6 9.33 -14.56 -0.24
C LEU A 6 8.96 -13.25 0.46
N GLN A 7 9.56 -12.98 1.62
CA GLN A 7 9.48 -11.68 2.25
C GLN A 7 10.32 -10.66 1.48
N VAL A 8 9.65 -9.65 0.91
CA VAL A 8 10.27 -8.62 0.05
C VAL A 8 10.25 -7.23 0.69
N GLY A 9 9.70 -7.10 1.90
CA GLY A 9 9.57 -5.80 2.55
C GLY A 9 8.83 -5.81 3.89
N SER A 10 8.69 -4.63 4.47
CA SER A 10 8.04 -4.39 5.77
C SER A 10 7.14 -3.16 5.73
N ILE A 11 6.02 -3.22 6.45
CA ILE A 11 5.09 -2.10 6.62
C ILE A 11 5.66 -1.15 7.68
N THR A 12 5.63 0.15 7.41
CA THR A 12 6.10 1.20 8.32
C THR A 12 4.92 1.90 9.01
N SER A 13 3.86 2.18 8.25
CA SER A 13 2.64 2.78 8.76
C SER A 13 1.43 2.15 8.09
N GLY A 14 0.29 2.17 8.78
CA GLY A 14 -0.96 1.63 8.25
C GLY A 14 -2.18 2.24 8.92
N GLY A 15 -3.28 2.30 8.20
CA GLY A 15 -4.55 2.84 8.68
C GLY A 15 -5.67 2.69 7.67
N TYR A 16 -6.89 3.00 8.10
CA TYR A 16 -8.05 2.99 7.22
C TYR A 16 -8.24 4.35 6.56
N GLY A 17 -8.16 4.40 5.23
CA GLY A 17 -8.41 5.59 4.44
C GLY A 17 -9.90 5.78 4.20
N PHE A 18 -10.58 6.58 5.04
CA PHE A 18 -12.03 6.80 4.95
C PHE A 18 -12.48 7.35 3.58
N ARG A 19 -11.68 8.21 2.94
CA ARG A 19 -12.00 8.79 1.62
C ARG A 19 -11.95 7.78 0.48
N VAL A 20 -11.13 6.74 0.61
CA VAL A 20 -10.97 5.68 -0.40
C VAL A 20 -11.59 4.35 0.03
N GLN A 21 -12.17 4.32 1.24
CA GLN A 21 -12.81 3.17 1.88
C GLN A 21 -11.97 1.88 1.88
N LYS A 22 -10.65 2.01 2.10
CA LYS A 22 -9.68 0.91 2.05
C LYS A 22 -8.69 0.97 3.20
N ASN A 23 -8.16 -0.19 3.59
CA ASN A 23 -6.93 -0.27 4.38
C ASN A 23 -5.75 0.17 3.51
N ILE A 24 -4.93 1.09 4.01
CA ILE A 24 -3.74 1.60 3.35
C ILE A 24 -2.55 1.31 4.25
N GLY A 25 -1.42 0.91 3.65
CA GLY A 25 -0.16 0.77 4.35
C GLY A 25 0.99 1.28 3.51
N TYR A 26 1.93 1.98 4.13
CA TYR A 26 3.24 2.25 3.54
C TYR A 26 4.19 1.11 3.87
N ALA A 27 4.99 0.73 2.88
CA ALA A 27 6.02 -0.28 3.03
C ALA A 27 7.29 0.11 2.29
N PHE A 28 8.43 -0.27 2.85
CA PHE A 28 9.64 -0.44 2.05
C PHE A 28 9.61 -1.84 1.44
N VAL A 29 9.85 -1.93 0.13
CA VAL A 29 9.90 -3.18 -0.62
C VAL A 29 11.13 -3.22 -1.53
N ASP A 30 11.51 -4.41 -1.99
CA ASP A 30 12.48 -4.57 -3.08
C ASP A 30 12.04 -3.70 -4.28
N PRO A 31 12.93 -2.89 -4.89
CA PRO A 31 12.60 -2.05 -6.05
C PRO A 31 11.90 -2.78 -7.20
N LYS A 32 12.19 -4.08 -7.40
CA LYS A 32 11.54 -4.91 -8.43
C LYS A 32 10.05 -5.16 -8.16
N GLN A 33 9.58 -4.90 -6.95
CA GLN A 33 8.20 -5.08 -6.49
C GLN A 33 7.50 -3.74 -6.22
N ALA A 34 8.14 -2.61 -6.54
CA ALA A 34 7.64 -1.27 -6.22
C ALA A 34 6.77 -0.65 -7.33
N GLU A 35 6.56 -1.35 -8.45
CA GLU A 35 5.78 -0.83 -9.57
C GLU A 35 4.27 -0.82 -9.23
N SER A 36 3.59 0.27 -9.60
CA SER A 36 2.14 0.42 -9.44
C SER A 36 1.41 -0.73 -10.18
N GLY A 37 0.39 -1.30 -9.53
CA GLY A 37 -0.30 -2.50 -10.00
C GLY A 37 0.31 -3.82 -9.55
N THR A 38 1.51 -3.84 -8.95
CA THR A 38 2.13 -5.08 -8.44
C THR A 38 1.28 -5.67 -7.32
N ALA A 39 0.88 -6.94 -7.47
CA ALA A 39 0.16 -7.68 -6.45
C ALA A 39 1.13 -8.28 -5.42
N LEU A 40 0.88 -7.98 -4.15
CA LEU A 40 1.66 -8.47 -3.02
C LEU A 40 0.72 -9.02 -1.94
N THR A 41 1.29 -9.63 -0.91
CA THR A 41 0.55 -9.93 0.32
C THR A 41 1.18 -9.27 1.54
N VAL A 42 0.33 -8.93 2.51
CA VAL A 42 0.71 -8.32 3.78
C VAL A 42 0.27 -9.23 4.91
N GLY A 43 1.19 -9.54 5.82
CA GLY A 43 0.88 -10.29 7.03
C GLY A 43 0.27 -9.39 8.09
N ILE A 44 -0.92 -9.71 8.58
CA ILE A 44 -1.60 -9.01 9.67
C ILE A 44 -2.05 -10.08 10.66
N LEU A 45 -1.52 -10.03 11.90
CA LEU A 45 -1.85 -10.97 12.98
C LEU A 45 -1.75 -12.46 12.59
N GLY A 46 -0.77 -12.81 11.75
CA GLY A 46 -0.53 -14.19 11.30
C GLY A 46 -1.26 -14.59 10.03
N GLU A 47 -2.16 -13.76 9.51
CA GLU A 47 -2.88 -14.02 8.26
C GLU A 47 -2.32 -13.17 7.11
N LYS A 48 -2.32 -13.71 5.89
CA LYS A 48 -1.90 -13.00 4.67
C LYS A 48 -3.11 -12.38 3.99
N TYR A 49 -3.04 -11.08 3.72
CA TYR A 49 -4.04 -10.31 2.99
C TYR A 49 -3.47 -9.83 1.67
N THR A 50 -4.30 -9.83 0.61
CA THR A 50 -3.89 -9.29 -0.68
C THR A 50 -3.76 -7.77 -0.61
N ALA A 51 -2.67 -7.24 -1.16
CA ALA A 51 -2.42 -5.82 -1.32
C ALA A 51 -1.95 -5.54 -2.75
N ILE A 52 -2.19 -4.33 -3.22
CA ILE A 52 -1.76 -3.86 -4.54
C ILE A 52 -0.90 -2.63 -4.30
N VAL A 53 0.28 -2.59 -4.90
CA VAL A 53 1.08 -1.37 -4.95
C VAL A 53 0.33 -0.35 -5.81
N VAL A 54 0.17 0.85 -5.29
CA VAL A 54 -0.63 1.90 -5.90
C VAL A 54 0.19 3.18 -5.99
N ASP A 55 -0.27 4.10 -6.81
CA ASP A 55 0.32 5.43 -6.88
C ASP A 55 0.27 6.12 -5.50
N PRO A 56 1.26 6.95 -5.17
CA PRO A 56 1.42 7.50 -3.83
C PRO A 56 0.27 8.43 -3.41
N ILE A 57 -0.49 8.98 -4.36
CA ILE A 57 -1.60 9.89 -4.08
C ILE A 57 -2.92 9.19 -4.36
N LEU A 58 -3.64 8.84 -3.30
CA LEU A 58 -4.91 8.11 -3.40
C LEU A 58 -6.15 9.02 -3.39
N TYR A 59 -5.99 10.31 -3.08
CA TYR A 59 -7.08 11.27 -3.01
C TYR A 59 -6.60 12.65 -3.41
N ASP A 60 -7.41 13.33 -4.22
CA ASP A 60 -7.14 14.68 -4.76
C ASP A 60 -5.73 14.84 -5.38
N PRO A 61 -5.38 14.02 -6.40
CA PRO A 61 -4.04 14.05 -7.02
C PRO A 61 -3.70 15.40 -7.67
N GLU A 62 -4.71 16.16 -8.09
CA GLU A 62 -4.56 17.47 -8.71
C GLU A 62 -4.56 18.62 -7.70
N ASN A 63 -4.75 18.33 -6.40
CA ASN A 63 -4.89 19.32 -5.31
C ASN A 63 -6.02 20.35 -5.54
N ASN A 64 -7.12 19.95 -6.19
CA ASN A 64 -8.23 20.84 -6.53
C ASN A 64 -9.06 21.27 -5.31
N LEU A 65 -8.98 20.54 -4.19
CA LEU A 65 -9.81 20.77 -3.01
C LEU A 65 -9.11 21.58 -1.91
N VAL A 66 -7.81 21.81 -2.04
CA VAL A 66 -7.04 22.66 -1.13
C VAL A 66 -7.51 24.11 -1.27
N ARG A 67 -7.72 24.78 -0.14
CA ARG A 67 -8.16 26.20 -0.08
C ARG A 67 -7.25 26.97 0.87
N SER A 68 -7.02 28.25 0.56
CA SER A 68 -6.22 29.20 1.36
C SER A 68 -6.97 29.76 2.56
#